data_AF-A0A2U1J9Z1-F1
#
_entry.id   AF-A0A2U1J9Z1-F1
#
_cell.length_a   1.000
_cell.length_b   1.000
_cell.length_c   1.000
_cell.angle_alpha   90.00
_cell.angle_beta   90.00
_cell.angle_gamma   90.00
#
_symmetry.space_group_name_H-M   'P 1'
#
loop_
_entity.id
_entity.type
_entity.pdbx_description
1 polymer ?
#
loop_
_entity_poly.entity_id
_entity_poly.type
_entity_poly.pdbx_seq_one_letter_code
_entity_poly.pdbx_strand_id
1 'polypeptide(L)'
;MKNNNSKKSNPQTSPLKKEDNFLDLHKNILFSAEYLLSQIQKKNVIQSPTNQNLQDKNLKNDNEIRPLILSAMALLDTLCVPGIPTNTEREARFLLAKIYQNYCQEFEAEETNLQKILLLNPTGITSAEWKLKIEILLIEFYLRANKTHFAIKRLEDMLLEARE
;
A
#
# COMPACT_ATOMS: atom_id res chain seq x y z
N MET A 1 -23.77 -61.24 30.32
CA MET A 1 -22.62 -60.32 30.14
C MET A 1 -22.64 -59.83 28.70
N LYS A 2 -22.89 -58.53 28.45
CA LYS A 2 -22.89 -57.92 27.12
C LYS A 2 -21.96 -56.71 27.12
N ASN A 3 -20.94 -56.73 26.25
CA ASN A 3 -20.15 -55.56 25.85
C ASN A 3 -20.91 -54.77 24.78
N ASN A 4 -20.79 -53.42 24.78
CA ASN A 4 -20.22 -52.67 23.65
C ASN A 4 -20.33 -51.13 23.79
N ASN A 5 -19.15 -50.50 23.79
CA ASN A 5 -18.72 -49.34 22.99
C ASN A 5 -19.55 -48.05 23.00
N SER A 6 -19.19 -47.15 23.91
CA SER A 6 -19.36 -45.70 23.77
C SER A 6 -18.37 -45.14 22.74
N LYS A 7 -18.88 -44.75 21.57
CA LYS A 7 -18.17 -43.92 20.59
C LYS A 7 -17.89 -42.55 21.20
N LYS A 8 -16.62 -42.22 21.42
CA LYS A 8 -16.15 -40.83 21.56
C LYS A 8 -16.18 -40.16 20.19
N SER A 9 -17.06 -39.18 20.00
CA SER A 9 -16.98 -38.25 18.88
C SER A 9 -15.92 -37.20 19.18
N ASN A 10 -14.86 -37.17 18.37
CA ASN A 10 -13.92 -36.04 18.32
C ASN A 10 -14.68 -34.79 17.81
N PRO A 11 -14.53 -33.62 18.45
CA PRO A 11 -15.04 -32.39 17.87
C PRO A 11 -14.11 -32.00 16.71
N GLN A 12 -14.62 -32.09 15.48
CA GLN A 12 -14.04 -31.40 14.33
C GLN A 12 -14.04 -29.91 14.64
N THR A 13 -12.86 -29.34 14.90
CA THR A 13 -12.66 -27.89 14.96
C THR A 13 -12.91 -27.31 13.58
N SER A 14 -14.00 -26.55 13.44
CA SER A 14 -14.42 -25.91 12.20
C SER A 14 -13.36 -24.90 11.70
N PRO A 15 -12.97 -24.93 10.41
CA PRO A 15 -11.94 -24.03 9.84
C PRO A 15 -12.32 -22.54 9.86
N LEU A 16 -13.62 -22.23 9.94
CA LEU A 16 -14.19 -20.89 9.73
C LEU A 16 -13.71 -19.82 10.72
N LYS A 17 -13.34 -20.18 11.96
CA LYS A 17 -12.92 -19.18 12.97
C LYS A 17 -11.52 -18.58 12.74
N LYS A 18 -10.69 -19.20 11.91
CA LYS A 18 -9.31 -18.71 11.69
C LYS A 18 -9.26 -17.57 10.69
N GLU A 19 -10.05 -17.65 9.61
CA GLU A 19 -10.02 -16.69 8.50
C GLU A 19 -10.48 -15.29 8.92
N ASP A 20 -11.51 -15.18 9.76
CA ASP A 20 -11.99 -13.89 10.28
C ASP A 20 -10.91 -13.15 11.09
N ASN A 21 -10.18 -13.88 11.95
CA ASN A 21 -9.09 -13.30 12.75
C ASN A 21 -7.90 -12.81 11.88
N PHE A 22 -7.64 -13.45 10.75
CA PHE A 22 -6.56 -13.03 9.83
C PHE A 22 -6.95 -11.78 9.03
N LEU A 23 -8.20 -11.68 8.60
CA LEU A 23 -8.69 -10.49 7.91
C LEU A 23 -8.63 -9.26 8.84
N ASP A 24 -8.98 -9.44 10.11
CA ASP A 24 -8.90 -8.39 11.12
C ASP A 24 -7.44 -7.98 11.40
N LEU A 25 -6.50 -8.93 11.39
CA LEU A 25 -5.08 -8.63 11.53
C LEU A 25 -4.56 -7.75 10.39
N HIS A 26 -4.83 -8.10 9.13
CA HIS A 26 -4.34 -7.31 7.98
C HIS A 26 -4.91 -5.89 7.97
N LYS A 27 -6.19 -5.73 8.34
CA LYS A 27 -6.82 -4.41 8.51
C LYS A 27 -6.17 -3.60 9.63
N ASN A 28 -5.84 -4.23 10.75
CA ASN A 28 -5.16 -3.55 11.86
C ASN A 28 -3.74 -3.09 11.49
N ILE A 29 -3.01 -3.89 10.70
CA ILE A 29 -1.69 -3.51 10.19
C ILE A 29 -1.81 -2.32 9.24
N LEU A 30 -2.75 -2.38 8.28
CA LEU A 30 -2.98 -1.29 7.33
C LEU A 30 -3.37 0.00 8.06
N PHE A 31 -4.31 -0.08 8.99
CA PHE A 31 -4.73 1.06 9.82
C PHE A 31 -3.55 1.65 10.62
N SER A 32 -2.66 0.79 11.16
CA SER A 32 -1.49 1.25 11.89
C SER A 32 -0.51 2.00 10.99
N ALA A 33 -0.31 1.54 9.76
CA ALA A 33 0.51 2.24 8.76
C ALA A 33 -0.11 3.59 8.37
N GLU A 34 -1.42 3.64 8.11
CA GLU A 34 -2.16 4.88 7.83
C GLU A 34 -2.07 5.88 8.99
N TYR A 35 -2.17 5.39 10.23
CA TYR A 35 -2.01 6.22 11.41
C TYR A 35 -0.62 6.85 11.44
N LEU A 36 0.46 6.09 11.21
CA LEU A 36 1.83 6.62 11.16
C LEU A 36 1.98 7.67 10.06
N LEU A 37 1.43 7.43 8.87
CA LEU A 37 1.42 8.40 7.78
C LEU A 37 0.67 9.69 8.15
N SER A 38 -0.44 9.59 8.89
CA SER A 38 -1.15 10.76 9.40
C SER A 38 -0.32 11.56 10.42
N GLN A 39 0.51 10.89 11.23
CA GLN A 39 1.42 11.57 12.16
C GLN A 39 2.54 12.30 11.41
N ILE A 40 3.10 11.68 10.37
CA ILE A 40 4.11 12.30 9.49
C ILE A 40 3.52 13.56 8.85
N GLN A 41 2.30 13.47 8.30
CA GLN A 41 1.61 14.63 7.70
C GLN A 41 1.37 15.76 8.70
N LYS A 42 0.89 15.46 9.91
CA LYS A 42 0.70 16.46 10.97
C LYS A 42 2.00 17.17 11.32
N LYS A 43 3.09 16.41 11.47
CA LYS A 43 4.42 16.98 11.76
C LYS A 43 4.92 17.89 10.64
N ASN A 44 4.64 17.56 9.38
CA ASN A 44 4.98 18.39 8.22
C ASN A 44 4.10 19.66 8.10
N VAL A 45 2.80 19.58 8.40
CA VAL A 45 1.86 20.73 8.28
C VAL A 45 2.11 21.80 9.33
N ILE A 46 2.55 21.43 10.54
CA ILE A 46 2.80 22.37 11.64
C ILE A 46 4.02 23.28 11.36
N GLN A 47 4.79 23.06 10.28
CA GLN A 47 6.10 23.70 10.06
C GLN A 47 6.18 24.65 8.84
N SER A 48 5.07 25.08 8.25
CA SER A 48 5.06 26.20 7.28
C SER A 48 5.62 27.48 7.93
N PRO A 49 6.44 28.30 7.23
CA PRO A 49 7.65 28.87 7.82
C PRO A 49 7.40 30.09 8.70
N THR A 50 7.98 30.07 9.91
CA THR A 50 8.48 31.28 10.59
C THR A 50 9.99 31.27 10.51
N ASN A 51 10.55 32.30 9.87
CA ASN A 51 11.99 32.54 9.70
C ASN A 51 12.74 32.42 11.03
N GLN A 52 13.46 31.32 11.27
CA GLN A 52 14.59 31.23 12.20
C GLN A 52 15.28 29.86 12.08
N ASN A 53 16.58 29.88 11.75
CA ASN A 53 17.58 28.79 11.68
C ASN A 53 17.22 27.54 10.84
N LEU A 54 17.59 27.59 9.55
CA LEU A 54 17.36 26.51 8.56
C LEU A 54 18.21 25.25 8.76
N GLN A 55 19.43 25.32 9.33
CA GLN A 55 20.33 24.17 9.35
C GLN A 55 20.04 23.19 10.49
N ASP A 56 19.76 23.66 11.71
CA ASP A 56 19.46 22.80 12.86
C ASP A 56 18.04 22.21 12.85
N LYS A 57 17.08 22.88 12.20
CA LYS A 57 15.71 22.38 12.08
C LYS A 57 15.61 21.20 11.10
N ASN A 58 16.35 21.21 10.01
CA ASN A 58 16.33 20.12 9.02
C ASN A 58 16.88 18.79 9.59
N LEU A 59 17.96 18.83 10.38
CA LEU A 59 18.54 17.66 11.04
C LEU A 59 17.64 17.06 12.13
N LYS A 60 16.95 17.90 12.91
CA LYS A 60 15.97 17.42 13.92
C LYS A 60 14.74 16.81 13.26
N ASN A 61 14.29 17.35 12.13
CA ASN A 61 13.12 16.86 11.41
C ASN A 61 13.37 15.46 10.83
N ASP A 62 14.56 15.24 10.26
CA ASP A 62 14.96 13.94 9.72
C ASP A 62 15.01 12.86 10.82
N ASN A 63 15.50 13.21 12.01
CA ASN A 63 15.59 12.26 13.13
C ASN A 63 14.24 11.85 13.73
N GLU A 64 13.19 12.68 13.65
CA GLU A 64 11.87 12.34 14.20
C GLU A 64 10.90 11.75 13.18
N ILE A 65 11.00 12.16 11.91
CA ILE A 65 10.09 11.73 10.84
C ILE A 65 10.58 10.43 10.21
N ARG A 66 11.90 10.28 10.01
CA ARG A 66 12.45 9.09 9.34
C ARG A 66 12.13 7.77 10.04
N PRO A 67 12.17 7.66 11.38
CA PRO A 67 11.75 6.42 12.07
C PRO A 67 10.28 6.07 11.82
N LEU A 68 9.40 7.08 11.73
CA LEU A 68 7.98 6.87 11.43
C LEU A 68 7.77 6.39 10.01
N ILE A 69 8.52 6.96 9.04
CA ILE A 69 8.50 6.52 7.65
C ILE A 69 8.94 5.06 7.55
N LEU A 70 10.09 4.72 8.14
CA LEU A 70 10.63 3.36 8.10
C LEU A 70 9.68 2.36 8.76
N SER A 71 9.03 2.75 9.87
CA SER A 71 8.04 1.92 10.55
C SER A 71 6.80 1.70 9.69
N ALA A 72 6.29 2.75 9.02
CA ALA A 72 5.16 2.64 8.11
C ALA A 72 5.50 1.74 6.91
N MET A 73 6.67 1.91 6.31
CA MET A 73 7.15 1.04 5.21
C MET A 73 7.22 -0.43 5.66
N ALA A 74 7.84 -0.70 6.80
CA ALA A 74 7.96 -2.06 7.32
C ALA A 74 6.59 -2.74 7.51
N LEU A 75 5.59 -2.02 8.05
CA LEU A 75 4.23 -2.54 8.17
C LEU A 75 3.60 -2.83 6.80
N LEU A 76 3.72 -1.89 5.86
CA LEU A 76 3.15 -2.05 4.51
C LEU A 76 3.81 -3.17 3.71
N ASP A 77 5.12 -3.39 3.89
CA ASP A 77 5.85 -4.49 3.26
C ASP A 77 5.32 -5.85 3.71
N THR A 78 4.89 -6.00 4.97
CA THR A 78 4.24 -7.24 5.43
C THR A 78 2.89 -7.52 4.76
N LEU A 79 2.25 -6.49 4.21
CA LEU A 79 1.00 -6.60 3.45
C LEU A 79 1.25 -6.81 1.94
N CYS A 80 2.50 -6.88 1.51
CA CYS A 80 2.89 -7.03 0.10
C CYS A 80 3.41 -8.43 -0.26
N VAL A 81 3.08 -9.43 0.57
CA VAL A 81 3.51 -10.83 0.44
C VAL A 81 2.38 -11.72 -0.09
N PRO A 82 2.69 -12.91 -0.65
CA PRO A 82 1.67 -13.85 -1.10
C PRO A 82 0.68 -14.24 0.00
N GLY A 83 -0.61 -14.33 -0.35
CA GLY A 83 -1.67 -14.73 0.57
C GLY A 83 -2.41 -13.56 1.26
N ILE A 84 -1.97 -12.32 1.04
CA ILE A 84 -2.71 -11.14 1.47
C ILE A 84 -3.92 -10.91 0.55
N PRO A 85 -5.10 -10.52 1.07
CA PRO A 85 -6.23 -10.14 0.23
C PRO A 85 -5.85 -9.05 -0.78
N THR A 86 -6.18 -9.25 -2.05
CA THR A 86 -5.76 -8.37 -3.16
C THR A 86 -6.05 -6.89 -2.93
N ASN A 87 -7.20 -6.56 -2.32
CA ASN A 87 -7.54 -5.17 -2.01
C ASN A 87 -6.63 -4.57 -0.93
N THR A 88 -6.26 -5.35 0.08
CA THR A 88 -5.34 -4.92 1.14
C THR A 88 -3.93 -4.76 0.60
N GLU A 89 -3.47 -5.72 -0.22
CA GLU A 89 -2.16 -5.61 -0.87
C GLU A 89 -2.11 -4.38 -1.78
N ARG A 90 -3.19 -4.13 -2.55
CA ARG A 90 -3.29 -2.97 -3.43
C ARG A 90 -3.15 -1.65 -2.67
N GLU A 91 -3.89 -1.50 -1.58
CA GLU A 91 -3.81 -0.29 -0.75
C GLU A 91 -2.42 -0.14 -0.13
N ALA A 92 -1.82 -1.24 0.34
CA ALA A 92 -0.48 -1.21 0.91
C ALA A 92 0.57 -0.76 -0.10
N ARG A 93 0.54 -1.30 -1.34
CA ARG A 93 1.41 -0.88 -2.44
C ARG A 93 1.20 0.57 -2.83
N PHE A 94 -0.05 1.04 -2.81
CA PHE A 94 -0.37 2.44 -3.12
C PHE A 94 0.21 3.39 -2.08
N LEU A 95 0.12 3.05 -0.79
CA LEU A 95 0.75 3.82 0.29
C LEU A 95 2.28 3.78 0.20
N LEU A 96 2.88 2.63 -0.13
CA LEU A 96 4.33 2.53 -0.37
C LEU A 96 4.78 3.44 -1.52
N ALA A 97 4.07 3.43 -2.66
CA ALA A 97 4.37 4.32 -3.78
C ALA A 97 4.37 5.80 -3.35
N LYS A 98 3.38 6.21 -2.57
CA LYS A 98 3.32 7.57 -2.00
C LYS A 98 4.48 7.88 -1.06
N ILE A 99 4.93 6.90 -0.27
CA ILE A 99 6.08 7.10 0.62
C ILE A 99 7.34 7.34 -0.22
N TYR A 100 7.59 6.46 -1.20
CA TYR A 100 8.73 6.60 -2.09
C TYR A 100 8.73 7.93 -2.85
N GLN A 101 7.55 8.35 -3.33
CA GLN A 101 7.36 9.63 -4.00
C GLN A 101 7.72 10.83 -3.11
N ASN A 102 7.18 10.88 -1.90
CA ASN A 102 7.18 12.10 -1.09
C ASN A 102 8.35 12.19 -0.11
N TYR A 103 8.95 11.07 0.28
CA TYR A 103 9.91 11.04 1.37
C TYR A 103 11.26 10.39 1.02
N CYS A 104 11.30 9.42 0.10
CA CYS A 104 12.55 8.71 -0.24
C CYS A 104 13.15 9.15 -1.57
N GLN A 105 12.32 9.62 -2.51
CA GLN A 105 12.69 9.94 -3.90
C GLN A 105 13.28 8.74 -4.66
N GLU A 106 12.91 7.52 -4.27
CA GLU A 106 13.35 6.28 -4.93
C GLU A 106 12.42 5.93 -6.11
N PHE A 107 12.80 6.43 -7.28
CA PHE A 107 12.03 6.29 -8.52
C PHE A 107 11.66 4.82 -8.83
N GLU A 108 12.63 3.91 -8.80
CA GLU A 108 12.40 2.49 -9.18
C GLU A 108 11.45 1.78 -8.20
N ALA A 109 11.51 2.13 -6.92
CA ALA A 109 10.65 1.55 -5.89
C ALA A 109 9.20 2.09 -6.00
N GLU A 110 9.03 3.38 -6.32
CA GLU A 110 7.73 3.97 -6.64
C GLU A 110 7.12 3.28 -7.86
N GLU A 111 7.87 3.17 -8.97
CA GLU A 111 7.43 2.52 -10.21
C GLU A 111 6.98 1.09 -9.96
N THR A 112 7.82 0.31 -9.27
CA THR A 112 7.57 -1.11 -9.00
C THR A 112 6.27 -1.31 -8.24
N ASN A 113 5.99 -0.46 -7.24
CA ASN A 113 4.76 -0.58 -6.47
C ASN A 113 3.52 -0.22 -7.30
N LEU A 114 3.59 0.85 -8.10
CA LEU A 114 2.51 1.24 -9.02
C LEU A 114 2.24 0.18 -10.09
N GLN A 115 3.28 -0.37 -10.71
CA GLN A 115 3.14 -1.45 -11.70
C GLN A 115 2.54 -2.72 -11.09
N LYS A 116 2.97 -3.11 -9.88
CA LYS A 116 2.42 -4.29 -9.20
C LYS A 116 0.93 -4.14 -8.87
N ILE A 117 0.44 -2.92 -8.60
CA ILE A 117 -1.00 -2.68 -8.41
C ILE A 117 -1.80 -3.07 -9.67
N LEU A 118 -1.29 -2.80 -10.87
CA LEU A 118 -1.97 -3.17 -12.11
C LEU A 118 -2.03 -4.69 -12.31
N LEU A 119 -1.03 -5.43 -11.81
CA LEU A 119 -1.01 -6.89 -11.83
C LEU A 119 -2.00 -7.51 -10.82
N LEU A 120 -2.38 -6.75 -9.79
CA LEU A 120 -3.40 -7.12 -8.82
C LEU A 120 -4.79 -6.91 -9.43
N ASN A 121 -5.14 -7.79 -10.38
CA ASN A 121 -6.41 -7.81 -11.09
C ASN A 121 -7.57 -7.50 -10.14
N PRO A 122 -8.24 -6.34 -10.28
CA PRO A 122 -9.36 -6.05 -9.43
C PRO A 122 -10.56 -6.87 -9.89
N THR A 123 -11.14 -7.62 -8.95
CA THR A 123 -12.41 -8.31 -9.13
C THR A 123 -13.54 -7.39 -8.65
N GLY A 124 -14.54 -7.12 -9.51
CA GLY A 124 -15.75 -6.36 -9.15
C GLY A 124 -15.93 -5.03 -9.89
N ILE A 125 -17.02 -4.33 -9.56
CA ILE A 125 -17.51 -3.13 -10.28
C ILE A 125 -16.50 -1.97 -10.23
N THR A 126 -15.64 -1.90 -9.22
CA THR A 126 -14.66 -0.82 -9.02
C THR A 126 -13.32 -1.05 -9.75
N SER A 127 -13.22 -2.11 -10.55
CA SER A 127 -11.96 -2.53 -11.19
C SER A 127 -11.43 -1.53 -12.20
N ALA A 128 -12.29 -1.05 -13.10
CA ALA A 128 -11.93 -0.09 -14.13
C ALA A 128 -11.50 1.26 -13.53
N GLU A 129 -12.17 1.73 -12.48
CA GLU A 129 -11.83 2.98 -11.79
C GLU A 129 -10.44 2.92 -11.18
N TRP A 130 -10.12 1.83 -10.47
CA TRP A 130 -8.80 1.65 -9.87
C TRP A 130 -7.70 1.53 -10.93
N LYS A 131 -7.93 0.76 -12.00
CA LYS A 131 -6.99 0.65 -13.10
C LYS A 131 -6.71 2.03 -13.70
N LEU A 132 -7.75 2.78 -14.04
CA LEU A 132 -7.64 4.13 -14.60
C LEU A 132 -6.85 5.06 -13.67
N LYS A 133 -7.16 5.08 -12.38
CA LYS A 133 -6.46 5.90 -11.39
C LYS A 133 -4.96 5.59 -11.35
N ILE A 134 -4.59 4.31 -11.39
CA ILE A 134 -3.19 3.87 -11.31
C ILE A 134 -2.44 4.16 -12.61
N GLU A 135 -3.09 3.99 -13.76
CA GLU A 135 -2.54 4.38 -15.05
C GLU A 135 -2.22 5.88 -15.12
N ILE A 136 -3.16 6.73 -14.66
CA ILE A 136 -2.93 8.19 -14.57
C ILE A 136 -1.73 8.50 -13.67
N LEU A 137 -1.62 7.86 -12.51
CA LEU A 137 -0.49 8.05 -11.60
C LEU A 137 0.85 7.63 -12.23
N LEU A 138 0.86 6.56 -13.03
CA LEU A 138 2.06 6.12 -13.75
C LEU A 138 2.45 7.12 -14.85
N ILE A 139 1.47 7.68 -15.57
CA ILE A 139 1.71 8.77 -16.52
C ILE A 139 2.34 9.98 -15.81
N GLU A 140 1.73 10.47 -14.73
CA GLU A 140 2.27 11.58 -13.94
C GLU A 140 3.67 11.30 -13.41
N PHE A 141 3.91 10.08 -12.93
CA PHE A 141 5.21 9.60 -12.48
C PHE A 141 6.28 9.68 -13.58
N TYR A 142 6.00 9.17 -14.79
CA TYR A 142 6.96 9.25 -15.89
C TYR A 142 7.19 10.69 -16.36
N LEU A 143 6.15 11.53 -16.37
CA LEU A 143 6.30 12.96 -16.71
C LEU A 143 7.20 13.68 -15.72
N ARG A 144 7.04 13.46 -14.40
CA ARG A 144 7.91 14.05 -13.36
C ARG A 144 9.38 13.66 -13.52
N ALA A 145 9.66 12.48 -14.06
CA ALA A 145 11.01 12.00 -14.30
C ALA A 145 11.54 12.26 -15.73
N ASN A 146 10.88 13.14 -16.51
CA ASN A 146 11.24 13.43 -17.90
C ASN A 146 11.27 12.18 -18.81
N LYS A 147 10.52 11.14 -18.46
CA LYS A 147 10.37 9.89 -19.21
C LYS A 147 9.14 9.94 -20.13
N THR A 148 9.01 11.03 -20.90
CA THR A 148 7.81 11.36 -21.67
C THR A 148 7.38 10.26 -22.65
N HIS A 149 8.33 9.54 -23.25
CA HIS A 149 8.00 8.43 -24.16
C HIS A 149 7.18 7.33 -23.46
N PHE A 150 7.50 7.00 -22.21
CA PHE A 150 6.74 6.00 -21.43
C PHE A 150 5.35 6.52 -21.05
N ALA A 151 5.23 7.81 -20.72
CA ALA A 151 3.96 8.45 -20.44
C ALA A 151 3.02 8.44 -21.67
N ILE A 152 3.55 8.80 -22.84
CA ILE A 152 2.79 8.79 -24.11
C ILE A 152 2.34 7.38 -24.45
N LYS A 153 3.26 6.40 -24.41
CA LYS A 153 2.92 5.01 -24.70
C LYS A 153 1.76 4.49 -23.85
N ARG A 154 1.78 4.77 -22.54
CA ARG A 154 0.68 4.36 -21.65
C ARG A 154 -0.64 5.03 -22.00
N LEU A 155 -0.61 6.33 -22.32
CA LEU A 155 -1.80 7.04 -22.77
C LEU A 155 -2.37 6.44 -24.06
N GLU A 156 -1.50 6.09 -25.02
CA GLU A 156 -1.89 5.41 -26.26
C GLU A 156 -2.53 4.04 -25.99
N ASP A 157 -1.91 3.22 -25.14
CA ASP A 157 -2.42 1.90 -24.74
C ASP A 157 -3.81 2.02 -24.09
N MET A 158 -4.00 2.99 -23.17
CA MET A 158 -5.31 3.26 -22.55
C MET A 158 -6.38 3.70 -23.56
N LEU A 159 -6.02 4.56 -24.50
CA LEU A 159 -6.95 5.04 -25.53
C LEU A 159 -7.33 3.94 -26.50
N LEU A 160 -6.43 2.99 -26.77
CA LEU A 160 -6.72 1.81 -27.57
C LEU A 160 -7.72 0.90 -26.85
N GLU A 161 -7.45 0.58 -25.57
CA GLU A 161 -8.34 -0.28 -24.77
C GLU A 161 -9.74 0.33 -24.61
N ALA A 162 -9.87 1.66 -24.48
CA ALA A 162 -11.17 2.33 -24.38
C ALA A 162 -11.99 2.32 -25.68
N ARG A 163 -11.38 1.99 -26.83
CA ARG A 163 -12.07 1.88 -28.12
C ARG A 163 -12.56 0.47 -28.42
N GLU A 164 -11.99 -0.53 -27.76
CA GLU A 164 -12.35 -1.95 -27.87
C GLU A 164 -13.56 -2.29 -26.99
#